data_AF-A0A7H4LDB0-F1
#
_entry.id   AF-A0A7H4LDB0-F1
#
_cell.length_a   1.000
_cell.length_b   1.000
_cell.length_c   1.000
_cell.angle_alpha   90.00
_cell.angle_beta   90.00
_cell.angle_gamma   90.00
#
_symmetry.space_group_name_H-M   'P 1'
#
loop_
_entity.id
_entity.type
_entity.pdbx_description
1 polymer ?
#
loop_
_entity_poly.entity_id
_entity_poly.type
_entity_poly.pdbx_seq_one_letter_code
_entity_poly.pdbx_strand_id
1 'polypeptide(L)'
;MASAPSSTPAEVPKSHLRCRAKRARVGDGSSSAAESTMHAPDGDWRDWASLGSGPAWLIADRVLARDVADYVRFRASCRAWRRCTADPHADALDPRFHPRPWSMLPDVVTRGYSPRYRYSRFKNNSIGEHIRMTIRGLNGRDGRTHLARTTQGLLVLLNKKTDAVFVVNPVTGTRTDLPPVTTLLAGYRRSDVFPRWPRELHFGAQLTDDSAVVINFGGHRLLGVARPGDEQWTKVECGHRTRGPVSSFTGRVYCVVRKTAMVVETSPDHPPRLAKAPHNPFGSMP
;
A
#
# COMPACT_ATOMS: atom_id res chain seq x y z
N MET A 1 -61.94 -36.51 1.81
CA MET A 1 -60.73 -35.99 2.50
C MET A 1 -59.96 -35.18 1.45
N ALA A 2 -60.19 -33.87 1.33
CA ALA A 2 -59.48 -32.79 2.04
C ALA A 2 -57.96 -32.83 1.74
N SER A 3 -57.27 -31.85 1.18
CA SER A 3 -57.52 -30.41 0.97
C SER A 3 -56.59 -29.85 -0.12
N ALA A 4 -56.99 -28.74 -0.73
CA ALA A 4 -56.14 -27.87 -1.56
C ALA A 4 -55.19 -27.00 -0.71
N PRO A 5 -54.15 -26.41 -1.35
CA PRO A 5 -53.93 -24.96 -1.21
C PRO A 5 -53.69 -24.31 -2.59
N SER A 6 -54.47 -23.30 -2.97
CA SER A 6 -54.25 -21.86 -2.71
C SER A 6 -53.23 -21.21 -3.66
N SER A 7 -53.78 -20.62 -4.72
CA SER A 7 -53.13 -19.72 -5.67
C SER A 7 -53.08 -18.28 -5.15
N THR A 8 -51.91 -17.64 -5.25
CA THR A 8 -51.79 -16.17 -5.21
C THR A 8 -50.71 -15.74 -6.21
N PRO A 9 -51.02 -14.88 -7.20
CA PRO A 9 -50.00 -14.24 -8.03
C PRO A 9 -49.47 -12.95 -7.39
N ALA A 10 -48.26 -12.59 -7.82
CA ALA A 10 -47.43 -11.52 -7.31
C ALA A 10 -48.08 -10.12 -7.42
N GLU A 11 -48.01 -9.38 -6.32
CA GLU A 11 -48.37 -7.97 -6.23
C GLU A 11 -47.09 -7.14 -6.05
N VAL A 12 -46.87 -6.18 -6.94
CA VAL A 12 -45.81 -5.15 -6.82
C VAL A 12 -46.38 -3.97 -6.04
N PRO A 13 -45.68 -3.48 -5.00
CA PRO A 13 -45.69 -2.04 -4.77
C PRO A 13 -44.29 -1.43 -4.60
N LYS A 14 -44.10 -0.32 -5.33
CA LYS A 14 -43.01 0.66 -5.19
C LYS A 14 -42.94 1.15 -3.74
N SER A 15 -41.76 1.13 -3.12
CA SER A 15 -41.51 1.88 -1.90
C SER A 15 -40.30 2.80 -2.04
N HIS A 16 -40.63 4.09 -2.03
CA HIS A 16 -39.72 5.22 -1.94
C HIS A 16 -39.05 5.22 -0.56
N LEU A 17 -37.72 5.13 -0.50
CA LEU A 17 -36.99 5.49 0.72
C LEU A 17 -37.01 7.02 0.89
N ARG A 18 -37.92 7.50 1.75
CA ARG A 18 -37.81 8.83 2.38
C ARG A 18 -36.83 8.73 3.55
N CYS A 19 -35.66 9.35 3.42
CA CYS A 19 -34.76 9.59 4.55
C CYS A 19 -35.43 10.51 5.58
N ARG A 20 -35.68 10.00 6.79
CA ARG A 20 -36.03 10.81 7.96
C ARG A 20 -34.76 11.44 8.54
N ALA A 21 -34.60 12.75 8.35
CA ALA A 21 -33.67 13.59 9.09
C ALA A 21 -34.20 13.82 10.53
N LYS A 22 -33.33 13.68 11.53
CA LYS A 22 -33.62 14.08 12.92
C LYS A 22 -33.44 15.60 13.04
N ARG A 23 -34.54 16.27 13.43
CA ARG A 23 -34.65 17.69 13.82
C ARG A 23 -33.71 18.02 15.00
N ALA A 24 -32.98 19.13 14.88
CA ALA A 24 -32.56 19.95 16.02
C ALA A 24 -33.36 21.27 15.97
N ARG A 25 -33.75 21.77 17.15
CA ARG A 25 -34.75 22.82 17.35
C ARG A 25 -34.24 24.22 16.96
N VAL A 26 -35.16 25.00 16.40
CA VAL A 26 -35.08 26.45 16.20
C VAL A 26 -35.21 27.14 17.57
N GLY A 27 -34.31 28.07 17.85
CA GLY A 27 -34.52 29.13 18.84
C GLY A 27 -34.42 30.45 18.09
N ASP A 28 -35.54 31.16 18.00
CA ASP A 28 -35.63 32.53 17.50
C ASP A 28 -34.91 33.47 18.45
N GLY A 29 -34.11 34.37 17.89
CA GLY A 29 -33.40 35.42 18.59
C GLY A 29 -32.93 36.45 17.60
N SER A 30 -33.84 37.34 17.19
CA SER A 30 -33.56 38.52 16.40
C SER A 30 -32.47 39.38 17.06
N SER A 31 -31.38 39.62 16.34
CA SER A 31 -30.56 40.80 16.56
C SER A 31 -29.90 41.17 15.24
N SER A 32 -30.31 42.32 14.69
CA SER A 32 -29.69 42.94 13.53
C SER A 32 -28.26 43.35 13.92
N ALA A 33 -27.27 42.61 13.43
CA ALA A 33 -25.90 43.09 13.40
C ALA A 33 -25.61 43.51 11.96
N ALA A 34 -25.43 44.81 11.79
CA ALA A 34 -25.16 45.49 10.54
C ALA A 34 -24.06 44.80 9.73
N GLU A 35 -24.28 44.70 8.42
CA GLU A 35 -23.23 44.61 7.41
C GLU A 35 -22.26 45.78 7.62
N SER A 36 -21.22 45.53 8.42
CA SER A 36 -20.01 46.33 8.38
C SER A 36 -19.13 45.72 7.31
N THR A 37 -19.28 46.23 6.09
CA THR A 37 -18.32 46.11 5.01
C THR A 37 -17.02 46.75 5.48
N MET A 38 -16.21 45.99 6.21
CA MET A 38 -14.83 46.38 6.48
C MET A 38 -14.04 46.11 5.21
N HIS A 39 -13.88 47.16 4.39
CA HIS A 39 -12.78 47.22 3.44
C HIS A 39 -11.48 47.03 4.22
N ALA A 40 -10.92 45.82 4.15
CA ALA A 40 -9.55 45.56 4.54
C ALA A 40 -8.62 46.42 3.66
N PRO A 41 -7.50 46.91 4.20
CA PRO A 41 -6.61 47.77 3.44
C PRO A 41 -6.09 47.01 2.22
N ASP A 42 -5.94 47.76 1.13
CA ASP A 42 -5.32 47.37 -0.14
C ASP A 42 -3.83 47.07 0.10
N GLY A 43 -3.56 45.93 0.73
CA GLY A 43 -2.27 45.27 0.77
C GLY A 43 -2.34 44.11 -0.20
N ASP A 44 -1.32 43.98 -1.06
CA ASP A 44 -1.13 42.98 -2.13
C ASP A 44 -1.08 41.52 -1.60
N TRP A 45 -2.12 41.11 -0.88
CA TRP A 45 -2.26 39.81 -0.24
C TRP A 45 -2.86 38.86 -1.27
N ARG A 46 -1.96 38.15 -1.97
CA ARG A 46 -2.37 37.20 -3.00
C ARG A 46 -2.93 35.93 -2.38
N ASP A 47 -4.17 35.60 -2.72
CA ASP A 47 -4.74 34.31 -2.36
C ASP A 47 -4.10 33.18 -3.20
N TRP A 48 -3.08 32.54 -2.63
CA TRP A 48 -2.41 31.39 -3.24
C TRP A 48 -3.34 30.19 -3.48
N ALA A 49 -4.47 30.09 -2.76
CA ALA A 49 -5.44 29.01 -3.02
C ALA A 49 -6.15 29.17 -4.38
N SER A 50 -6.15 30.38 -4.95
CA SER A 50 -6.82 30.74 -6.20
C SER A 50 -5.94 30.69 -7.46
N LEU A 51 -4.69 30.22 -7.35
CA LEU A 51 -3.66 30.13 -8.42
C LEU A 51 -4.09 29.44 -9.75
N GLY A 52 -5.30 28.90 -9.83
CA GLY A 52 -5.78 28.12 -10.97
C GLY A 52 -5.20 26.71 -10.98
N SER A 53 -5.77 25.84 -11.80
CA SER A 53 -5.37 24.42 -11.86
C SER A 53 -3.97 24.21 -12.42
N GLY A 54 -3.54 25.02 -13.40
CA GLY A 54 -2.24 24.87 -14.07
C GLY A 54 -1.04 25.05 -13.13
N PRO A 55 -0.86 26.24 -12.53
CA PRO A 55 0.26 26.48 -11.61
C PRO A 55 0.25 25.56 -10.39
N ALA A 56 -0.93 25.30 -9.80
CA ALA A 56 -1.05 24.39 -8.66
C ALA A 56 -0.60 22.96 -9.01
N TRP A 57 -0.97 22.47 -10.20
CA TRP A 57 -0.53 21.16 -10.68
C TRP A 57 0.99 21.11 -10.91
N LEU A 58 1.57 22.12 -11.56
CA LEU A 58 3.02 22.18 -11.80
C LEU A 58 3.83 22.19 -10.49
N ILE A 59 3.40 22.97 -9.51
CA ILE A 59 4.03 22.99 -8.18
C ILE A 59 3.94 21.61 -7.55
N ALA A 60 2.75 20.99 -7.60
CA ALA A 60 2.54 19.66 -7.02
C ALA A 60 3.41 18.59 -7.68
N ASP A 61 3.56 18.63 -9.01
CA ASP A 61 4.42 17.71 -9.76
C ASP A 61 5.89 17.83 -9.33
N ARG A 62 6.38 19.08 -9.16
CA ARG A 62 7.73 19.35 -8.66
C ARG A 62 7.93 18.88 -7.22
N VAL A 63 6.92 19.08 -6.36
CA VAL A 63 6.95 18.60 -4.97
C VAL A 63 6.96 17.07 -4.94
N LEU A 64 6.12 16.41 -5.75
CA LEU A 64 6.04 14.95 -5.84
C LEU A 64 7.35 14.32 -6.32
N ALA A 65 7.99 14.94 -7.32
CA ALA A 65 9.28 14.48 -7.83
C ALA A 65 10.38 14.48 -6.75
N ARG A 66 10.23 15.29 -5.71
CA ARG A 66 11.15 15.33 -4.56
C ARG A 66 10.75 14.34 -3.47
N ASP A 67 9.52 14.44 -2.98
CA ASP A 67 9.03 13.60 -1.88
C ASP A 67 7.50 13.50 -1.88
N VAL A 68 6.99 12.25 -1.83
CA VAL A 68 5.56 11.98 -1.66
C VAL A 68 5.02 12.48 -0.32
N ALA A 69 5.83 12.54 0.74
CA ALA A 69 5.40 13.08 2.02
C ALA A 69 5.07 14.58 1.92
N ASP A 70 5.91 15.35 1.21
CA ASP A 70 5.67 16.77 0.96
C ASP A 70 4.49 16.97 0.01
N TYR A 71 4.31 16.09 -0.97
CA TYR A 71 3.15 16.12 -1.86
C TYR A 71 1.83 15.94 -1.10
N VAL A 72 1.79 14.98 -0.17
CA VAL A 72 0.62 14.75 0.69
C VAL A 72 0.35 15.97 1.58
N ARG A 73 1.39 16.62 2.14
CA ARG A 73 1.25 17.87 2.91
C ARG A 73 0.74 19.01 2.04
N PHE A 74 1.27 19.17 0.82
CA PHE A 74 0.82 20.16 -0.16
C PHE A 74 -0.68 20.00 -0.49
N ARG A 75 -1.12 18.76 -0.75
CA ARG A 75 -2.55 18.44 -0.95
C ARG A 75 -3.41 18.67 0.30
N ALA A 76 -2.82 18.65 1.49
CA ALA A 76 -3.52 18.91 2.73
C ALA A 76 -3.78 20.41 2.95
N SER A 77 -2.97 21.30 2.35
CA SER A 77 -3.04 22.75 2.57
C SER A 77 -4.39 23.38 2.26
N CYS A 78 -5.01 23.07 1.10
CA CYS A 78 -6.34 23.56 0.79
C CYS A 78 -7.11 22.64 -0.18
N ARG A 79 -8.44 22.79 -0.23
CA ARG A 79 -9.32 21.99 -1.09
C ARG A 79 -9.11 22.28 -2.58
N ALA A 80 -8.79 23.51 -2.94
CA ALA A 80 -8.54 23.89 -4.34
C ALA A 80 -7.35 23.14 -4.91
N TRP A 81 -6.19 23.20 -4.23
CA TRP A 81 -4.97 22.48 -4.66
C TRP A 81 -5.15 20.97 -4.69
N ARG A 82 -5.87 20.40 -3.70
CA ARG A 82 -6.21 18.97 -3.69
C ARG A 82 -7.03 18.54 -4.91
N ARG A 83 -7.93 19.39 -5.40
CA ARG A 83 -8.76 19.09 -6.57
C ARG A 83 -7.98 19.15 -7.88
N CYS A 84 -6.93 19.97 -7.95
CA CYS A 84 -6.13 20.16 -9.17
C CYS A 84 -5.00 19.14 -9.34
N THR A 85 -4.86 18.20 -8.41
CA THR A 85 -3.71 17.28 -8.37
C THR A 85 -4.18 15.83 -8.31
N ALA A 86 -3.35 14.90 -8.78
CA ALA A 86 -3.66 13.48 -8.80
C ALA A 86 -3.91 12.92 -7.39
N ASP A 87 -4.89 12.02 -7.24
CA ASP A 87 -5.19 11.44 -5.94
C ASP A 87 -4.21 10.30 -5.60
N PRO A 88 -3.35 10.44 -4.58
CA PRO A 88 -2.45 9.36 -4.19
C PRO A 88 -3.18 8.11 -3.69
N HIS A 89 -4.49 8.21 -3.43
CA HIS A 89 -5.35 7.12 -2.99
C HIS A 89 -6.03 6.31 -4.10
N ALA A 90 -5.93 6.75 -5.35
CA ALA A 90 -6.56 6.06 -6.47
C ALA A 90 -5.91 4.69 -6.77
N ASP A 91 -4.60 4.59 -6.64
CA ASP A 91 -3.84 3.34 -6.83
C ASP A 91 -2.65 3.30 -5.85
N ALA A 92 -2.58 2.27 -5.01
CA ALA A 92 -1.49 2.14 -4.05
C ALA A 92 -0.16 1.73 -4.68
N LEU A 93 -0.19 1.18 -5.91
CA LEU A 93 0.99 0.73 -6.64
C LEU A 93 1.48 1.74 -7.66
N ASP A 94 0.81 2.88 -7.85
CA ASP A 94 1.26 3.95 -8.74
C ASP A 94 2.70 4.39 -8.38
N PRO A 95 3.68 4.20 -9.28
CA PRO A 95 5.09 4.47 -9.03
C PRO A 95 5.42 5.89 -8.62
N ARG A 96 4.57 6.86 -8.97
CA ARG A 96 4.77 8.28 -8.65
C ARG A 96 4.64 8.54 -7.16
N PHE A 97 3.82 7.77 -6.44
CA PHE A 97 3.58 7.94 -5.01
C PHE A 97 4.42 7.01 -4.14
N HIS A 98 5.37 6.26 -4.73
CA HIS A 98 6.24 5.35 -3.98
C HIS A 98 7.17 6.14 -3.03
N PRO A 99 7.17 5.85 -1.72
CA PRO A 99 7.99 6.57 -0.75
C PRO A 99 9.44 6.03 -0.73
N ARG A 100 10.11 6.05 -1.88
CA ARG A 100 11.45 5.48 -2.12
C ARG A 100 12.50 5.89 -1.09
N PRO A 101 12.62 7.17 -0.66
CA PRO A 101 13.66 7.53 0.30
C PRO A 101 13.30 7.14 1.74
N TRP A 102 12.06 6.73 2.03
CA TRP A 102 11.59 6.47 3.39
C TRP A 102 11.81 5.02 3.80
N SER A 103 12.70 4.80 4.76
CA SER A 103 12.92 3.52 5.41
C SER A 103 12.20 3.46 6.74
N MET A 104 11.39 2.42 6.95
CA MET A 104 10.86 2.12 8.29
C MET A 104 12.03 1.82 9.22
N LEU A 105 12.12 2.55 10.33
CA LEU A 105 13.09 2.26 11.37
C LEU A 105 12.62 1.02 12.15
N PRO A 106 13.52 0.06 12.46
CA PRO A 106 13.17 -1.18 13.17
C PRO A 106 12.82 -0.97 14.64
N ASP A 107 12.51 0.27 15.03
CA ASP A 107 12.75 0.85 16.36
C ASP A 107 12.10 0.12 17.52
N VAL A 108 11.34 -0.96 17.26
CA VAL A 108 10.83 -1.81 18.30
C VAL A 108 10.54 -3.27 17.91
N VAL A 109 11.51 -3.96 17.33
CA VAL A 109 11.49 -5.44 17.36
C VAL A 109 12.01 -5.97 18.72
N THR A 110 12.59 -5.13 19.58
CA THR A 110 13.42 -5.56 20.73
C THR A 110 12.89 -5.23 22.13
N ARG A 111 11.64 -4.78 22.32
CA ARG A 111 11.05 -4.64 23.68
C ARG A 111 9.72 -5.37 23.82
N GLY A 112 9.81 -6.69 24.03
CA GLY A 112 8.74 -7.53 24.56
C GLY A 112 8.03 -8.42 23.54
N TYR A 113 7.45 -9.51 24.05
CA TYR A 113 6.78 -10.61 23.34
C TYR A 113 5.58 -10.21 22.44
N SER A 114 5.25 -8.92 22.32
CA SER A 114 4.19 -8.39 21.45
C SER A 114 4.41 -6.90 21.22
N PRO A 115 5.06 -6.47 20.13
CA PRO A 115 5.21 -5.04 19.82
C PRO A 115 3.82 -4.41 19.59
N ARG A 116 3.35 -3.60 20.53
CA ARG A 116 2.06 -2.88 20.45
C ARG A 116 2.32 -1.45 19.99
N TYR A 117 2.68 -1.24 18.73
CA TYR A 117 2.86 0.12 18.21
C TYR A 117 1.60 0.65 17.57
N ARG A 118 1.14 1.81 18.04
CA ARG A 118 0.13 2.62 17.36
C ARG A 118 0.71 3.28 16.10
N TYR A 119 2.02 3.59 16.10
CA TYR A 119 2.72 4.28 15.01
C TYR A 119 4.12 3.70 14.77
N SER A 120 4.55 3.69 13.52
CA SER A 120 5.90 3.30 13.08
C SER A 120 6.71 4.56 12.75
N ARG A 121 8.01 4.52 13.06
CA ARG A 121 8.95 5.59 12.68
C ARG A 121 9.54 5.30 11.30
N PHE A 122 9.63 6.33 10.47
CA PHE A 122 10.29 6.30 9.18
C PHE A 122 11.35 7.37 9.13
N LYS A 123 12.47 7.05 8.49
CA LYS A 123 13.56 7.97 8.21
C LYS A 123 13.69 8.15 6.71
N ASN A 124 13.77 9.39 6.25
CA ASN A 124 14.17 9.70 4.89
C ASN A 124 15.70 9.55 4.80
N ASN A 125 16.17 8.64 3.95
CA ASN A 125 17.59 8.29 3.84
C ASN A 125 18.42 9.40 3.16
N SER A 126 17.79 10.26 2.35
CA SER A 126 18.47 11.31 1.59
C SER A 126 18.68 12.59 2.40
N ILE A 127 17.69 12.98 3.21
CA ILE A 127 17.71 14.25 3.97
C ILE A 127 17.73 14.05 5.49
N GLY A 128 17.63 12.82 5.98
CA GLY A 128 17.70 12.52 7.41
C GLY A 128 16.44 12.86 8.22
N GLU A 129 15.38 13.34 7.58
CA GLU A 129 14.11 13.64 8.23
C GLU A 129 13.44 12.40 8.82
N HIS A 130 12.64 12.60 9.86
CA HIS A 130 11.90 11.54 10.53
C HIS A 130 10.42 11.85 10.59
N ILE A 131 9.60 10.86 10.28
CA ILE A 131 8.13 10.94 10.38
C ILE A 131 7.59 9.76 11.17
N ARG A 132 6.43 9.96 11.80
CA ARG A 132 5.69 8.92 12.52
C ARG A 132 4.37 8.68 11.79
N MET A 133 4.09 7.42 11.47
CA MET A 133 2.94 7.03 10.67
C MET A 133 2.17 5.92 11.33
N THR A 134 0.85 6.05 11.36
CA THR A 134 -0.05 4.97 11.78
C THR A 134 -0.27 4.06 10.59
N ILE A 135 0.33 2.87 10.62
CA ILE A 135 0.09 1.87 9.59
C ILE A 135 -1.08 1.00 10.05
N ARG A 136 -2.24 1.21 9.40
CA ARG A 136 -3.44 0.43 9.67
C ARG A 136 -3.13 -1.06 9.48
N GLY A 137 -3.33 -1.86 10.53
CA GLY A 137 -3.05 -3.29 10.52
C GLY A 137 -1.73 -3.72 11.17
N LEU A 138 -0.76 -2.84 11.39
CA LEU A 138 0.50 -3.21 12.08
C LEU A 138 0.45 -3.09 13.61
N ASN A 139 -0.72 -2.80 14.19
CA ASN A 139 -0.91 -2.62 15.63
C ASN A 139 -0.81 -3.92 16.47
N GLY A 140 -0.49 -5.05 15.84
CA GLY A 140 -0.39 -6.39 16.45
C GLY A 140 -1.74 -7.02 16.84
N ARG A 141 -2.81 -6.23 16.99
CA ARG A 141 -4.15 -6.69 17.38
C ARG A 141 -4.94 -7.24 16.19
N ASP A 142 -4.71 -6.67 15.01
CA ASP A 142 -5.44 -7.03 13.79
C ASP A 142 -4.94 -8.35 13.17
N GLY A 143 -3.96 -9.00 13.80
CA GLY A 143 -3.39 -10.27 13.34
C GLY A 143 -2.53 -10.14 12.08
N ARG A 144 -2.14 -8.93 11.66
CA ARG A 144 -1.24 -8.76 10.50
C ARG A 144 0.22 -8.66 10.95
N THR A 145 1.12 -9.16 10.11
CA THR A 145 2.57 -9.16 10.32
C THR A 145 3.26 -8.47 9.16
N HIS A 146 4.34 -7.75 9.44
CA HIS A 146 5.24 -7.27 8.40
C HIS A 146 6.04 -8.44 7.82
N LEU A 147 5.95 -8.65 6.51
CA LEU A 147 6.75 -9.64 5.79
C LEU A 147 8.06 -9.02 5.31
N ALA A 148 7.97 -7.98 4.48
CA ALA A 148 9.13 -7.42 3.80
C ALA A 148 8.94 -5.95 3.45
N ARG A 149 10.07 -5.27 3.22
CA ARG A 149 10.11 -3.93 2.62
C ARG A 149 10.58 -4.04 1.19
N THR A 150 9.95 -3.29 0.31
CA THR A 150 10.35 -3.15 -1.09
C THR A 150 11.41 -2.06 -1.22
N THR A 151 12.19 -2.07 -2.31
CA THR A 151 13.11 -0.96 -2.64
C THR A 151 12.37 0.34 -2.97
N GLN A 152 11.10 0.24 -3.33
CA GLN A 152 10.20 1.36 -3.58
C GLN A 152 9.66 2.02 -2.29
N GLY A 153 10.02 1.52 -1.11
CA GLY A 153 9.56 2.06 0.18
C GLY A 153 8.17 1.55 0.61
N LEU A 154 7.53 0.69 -0.19
CA LEU A 154 6.28 0.03 0.17
C LEU A 154 6.53 -1.12 1.14
N LEU A 155 5.49 -1.45 1.92
CA LEU A 155 5.49 -2.54 2.89
C LEU A 155 4.61 -3.69 2.41
N VAL A 156 5.10 -4.92 2.58
CA VAL A 156 4.32 -6.13 2.33
C VAL A 156 3.92 -6.73 3.67
N LEU A 157 2.62 -6.87 3.87
CA LEU A 157 2.01 -7.37 5.10
C LEU A 157 1.28 -8.69 4.84
N LEU A 158 1.24 -9.56 5.84
CA LEU A 158 0.46 -10.80 5.82
C LEU A 158 -0.62 -10.75 6.91
N ASN A 159 -1.85 -11.12 6.57
CA ASN A 159 -2.85 -11.46 7.56
C ASN A 159 -2.62 -12.88 8.10
N LYS A 160 -2.30 -13.02 9.38
CA LYS A 160 -2.02 -14.35 9.96
C LYS A 160 -3.26 -15.26 10.02
N LYS A 161 -4.47 -14.70 9.94
CA LYS A 161 -5.73 -15.45 10.02
C LYS A 161 -6.21 -15.94 8.66
N THR A 162 -6.07 -15.12 7.61
CA THR A 162 -6.64 -15.38 6.28
C THR A 162 -5.59 -15.67 5.22
N ASP A 163 -4.30 -15.51 5.55
CA ASP A 163 -3.16 -15.66 4.65
C ASP A 163 -3.13 -14.71 3.46
N ALA A 164 -4.05 -13.73 3.46
CA ALA A 164 -4.07 -12.63 2.53
C ALA A 164 -2.82 -11.76 2.70
N VAL A 165 -2.27 -11.35 1.56
CA VAL A 165 -1.13 -10.45 1.50
C VAL A 165 -1.60 -9.08 1.07
N PHE A 166 -0.97 -8.03 1.62
CA PHE A 166 -1.30 -6.65 1.31
C PHE A 166 -0.02 -5.88 1.03
N VAL A 167 -0.05 -5.04 0.01
CA VAL A 167 0.97 -4.02 -0.21
C VAL A 167 0.42 -2.69 0.32
N VAL A 168 1.21 -2.01 1.15
CA VAL A 168 0.80 -0.76 1.79
C VAL A 168 1.83 0.31 1.48
N ASN A 169 1.34 1.47 1.03
CA ASN A 169 2.11 2.69 1.02
C ASN A 169 2.04 3.32 2.42
N PRO A 170 3.15 3.34 3.18
CA PRO A 170 3.11 3.85 4.55
C PRO A 170 2.82 5.35 4.64
N VAL A 171 3.14 6.12 3.59
CA VAL A 171 3.00 7.59 3.58
C VAL A 171 1.59 8.03 3.24
N THR A 172 1.03 7.45 2.18
CA THR A 172 -0.34 7.75 1.74
C THR A 172 -1.37 6.91 2.50
N GLY A 173 -0.95 5.83 3.16
CA GLY A 173 -1.84 4.89 3.86
C GLY A 173 -2.69 4.03 2.93
N THR A 174 -2.40 4.04 1.63
CA THR A 174 -3.13 3.27 0.63
C THR A 174 -2.71 1.81 0.67
N ARG A 175 -3.62 0.95 0.22
CA ARG A 175 -3.46 -0.49 0.31
C ARG A 175 -3.97 -1.14 -0.96
N THR A 176 -3.20 -2.12 -1.43
CA THR A 176 -3.60 -3.04 -2.48
C THR A 176 -3.60 -4.45 -1.94
N ASP A 177 -4.66 -5.18 -2.25
CA ASP A 177 -4.86 -6.56 -1.83
C ASP A 177 -4.31 -7.53 -2.88
N LEU A 178 -3.70 -8.60 -2.39
CA LEU A 178 -3.21 -9.72 -3.18
C LEU A 178 -3.89 -11.00 -2.70
N PRO A 179 -3.89 -12.06 -3.54
CA PRO A 179 -4.47 -13.33 -3.16
C PRO A 179 -3.83 -13.91 -1.88
N PRO A 180 -4.52 -14.81 -1.16
CA PRO A 180 -3.92 -15.54 -0.07
C PRO A 180 -2.75 -16.41 -0.52
N VAL A 181 -1.69 -16.51 0.29
CA VAL A 181 -0.52 -17.38 -0.02
C VAL A 181 -0.80 -18.87 0.17
N THR A 182 -2.05 -19.27 0.40
CA THR A 182 -2.44 -20.66 0.68
C THR A 182 -2.02 -21.62 -0.42
N THR A 183 -2.26 -21.27 -1.69
CA THR A 183 -1.88 -22.08 -2.86
C THR A 183 -0.36 -22.13 -3.02
N LEU A 184 0.33 -21.01 -2.79
CA LEU A 184 1.79 -20.92 -2.85
C LEU A 184 2.47 -21.81 -1.80
N LEU A 185 1.82 -21.97 -0.64
CA LEU A 185 2.30 -22.77 0.48
C LEU A 185 1.79 -24.22 0.45
N ALA A 186 1.10 -24.64 -0.61
CA ALA A 186 0.66 -26.03 -0.75
C ALA A 186 1.85 -26.99 -0.63
N GLY A 187 1.73 -27.96 0.27
CA GLY A 187 2.81 -28.91 0.59
C GLY A 187 3.82 -28.44 1.65
N TYR A 188 3.69 -27.21 2.17
CA TYR A 188 4.48 -26.72 3.30
C TYR A 188 3.62 -26.61 4.54
N ARG A 189 4.15 -26.96 5.72
CA ARG A 189 3.48 -26.59 6.96
C ARG A 189 3.65 -25.09 7.15
N ARG A 190 2.54 -24.40 7.38
CA ARG A 190 2.51 -22.96 7.64
C ARG A 190 3.49 -22.53 8.75
N SER A 191 3.64 -23.35 9.79
CA SER A 191 4.58 -23.14 10.90
C SER A 191 6.04 -23.10 10.46
N ASP A 192 6.38 -23.80 9.38
CA ASP A 192 7.75 -23.92 8.90
C ASP A 192 8.15 -22.63 8.17
N VAL A 193 7.20 -22.03 7.44
CA VAL A 193 7.40 -20.80 6.67
C VAL A 193 7.23 -19.55 7.55
N PHE A 194 6.24 -19.54 8.45
CA PHE A 194 5.97 -18.44 9.37
C PHE A 194 6.13 -18.88 10.84
N PRO A 195 7.35 -19.13 11.32
CA PRO A 195 7.57 -19.51 12.71
C PRO A 195 7.05 -18.44 13.67
N ARG A 196 6.53 -18.89 14.82
CA ARG A 196 6.00 -18.00 15.88
C ARG A 196 7.06 -17.08 16.48
N TRP A 197 8.33 -17.44 16.34
CA TRP A 197 9.47 -16.69 16.86
C TRP A 197 10.13 -15.90 15.74
N PRO A 198 10.46 -14.61 15.97
CA PRO A 198 11.23 -13.82 15.03
C PRO A 198 12.70 -14.28 15.07
N ARG A 199 12.96 -15.51 14.59
CA ARG A 199 14.22 -15.73 13.89
C ARG A 199 14.11 -14.93 12.62
N GLU A 200 15.20 -14.29 12.22
CA GLU A 200 15.29 -13.41 11.06
C GLU A 200 14.70 -14.07 9.81
N LEU A 201 13.39 -13.94 9.63
CA LEU A 201 12.71 -14.33 8.41
C LEU A 201 13.10 -13.26 7.41
N HIS A 202 14.18 -13.53 6.68
CA HIS A 202 14.62 -12.74 5.55
C HIS A 202 13.66 -12.97 4.38
N PHE A 203 12.40 -12.56 4.54
CA PHE A 203 11.49 -12.44 3.42
C PHE A 203 11.92 -11.24 2.59
N GLY A 204 12.06 -11.45 1.29
CA GLY A 204 12.23 -10.37 0.33
C GLY A 204 10.92 -10.16 -0.42
N ALA A 205 10.58 -8.91 -0.71
CA ALA A 205 9.52 -8.63 -1.66
C ALA A 205 9.89 -7.44 -2.53
N GLN A 206 9.54 -7.51 -3.82
CA GLN A 206 9.78 -6.43 -4.78
C GLN A 206 8.64 -6.33 -5.78
N LEU A 207 8.53 -5.15 -6.40
CA LEU A 207 7.62 -4.93 -7.51
C LEU A 207 8.38 -4.96 -8.83
N THR A 208 7.69 -5.46 -9.84
CA THR A 208 8.02 -5.31 -11.25
C THR A 208 7.37 -4.03 -11.81
N ASP A 209 7.78 -3.60 -13.01
CA ASP A 209 7.18 -2.42 -13.68
C ASP A 209 5.70 -2.62 -14.02
N ASP A 210 5.26 -3.86 -14.26
CA ASP A 210 3.86 -4.21 -14.50
C ASP A 210 3.08 -4.45 -13.20
N SER A 211 3.58 -3.91 -12.07
CA SER A 211 2.95 -3.99 -10.74
C SER A 211 2.77 -5.40 -10.18
N ALA A 212 3.42 -6.41 -10.76
CA ALA A 212 3.48 -7.74 -10.16
C ALA A 212 4.39 -7.73 -8.94
N VAL A 213 3.90 -8.34 -7.87
CA VAL A 213 4.57 -8.44 -6.58
C VAL A 213 5.24 -9.79 -6.49
N VAL A 214 6.55 -9.77 -6.32
CA VAL A 214 7.37 -10.96 -6.15
C VAL A 214 7.70 -11.11 -4.67
N ILE A 215 7.37 -12.24 -4.07
CA ILE A 215 7.75 -12.57 -2.69
C ILE A 215 8.68 -13.77 -2.69
N ASN A 216 9.79 -13.62 -1.98
CA ASN A 216 10.76 -14.67 -1.72
C ASN A 216 10.70 -15.08 -0.25
N PHE A 217 10.37 -16.35 -0.02
CA PHE A 217 10.44 -16.99 1.28
C PHE A 217 11.81 -17.65 1.44
N GLY A 218 12.85 -16.84 1.67
CA GLY A 218 14.27 -17.19 1.46
C GLY A 218 14.78 -18.54 2.03
N GLY A 219 14.14 -19.07 3.07
CA GLY A 219 14.44 -20.40 3.64
C GLY A 219 13.88 -21.61 2.87
N HIS A 220 12.88 -21.43 2.01
CA HIS A 220 12.01 -22.51 1.52
C HIS A 220 12.10 -22.79 0.01
N ARG A 221 13.08 -22.19 -0.69
CA ARG A 221 13.18 -22.24 -2.17
C ARG A 221 11.87 -21.81 -2.85
N LEU A 222 11.12 -20.94 -2.18
CA LEU A 222 9.77 -20.59 -2.56
C LEU A 222 9.75 -19.13 -2.98
N LEU A 223 9.50 -18.94 -4.26
CA LEU A 223 9.32 -17.65 -4.89
C LEU A 223 7.90 -17.65 -5.47
N GLY A 224 7.13 -16.60 -5.20
CA GLY A 224 5.79 -16.42 -5.71
C GLY A 224 5.64 -15.08 -6.41
N VAL A 225 4.81 -15.05 -7.45
CA VAL A 225 4.42 -13.84 -8.15
C VAL A 225 2.90 -13.74 -8.14
N ALA A 226 2.38 -12.57 -7.83
CA ALA A 226 0.97 -12.24 -7.96
C ALA A 226 0.79 -10.76 -8.32
N ARG A 227 -0.27 -10.46 -9.05
CA ARG A 227 -0.74 -9.11 -9.35
C ARG A 227 -1.98 -8.80 -8.53
N PRO A 228 -2.28 -7.50 -8.33
CA PRO A 228 -3.60 -7.10 -7.87
C PRO A 228 -4.68 -7.65 -8.80
N GLY A 229 -5.68 -8.31 -8.23
CA GLY A 229 -6.77 -8.93 -8.98
C GLY A 229 -6.55 -10.40 -9.35
N ASP A 230 -5.33 -10.94 -9.19
CA ASP A 230 -5.10 -12.38 -9.37
C ASP A 230 -5.86 -13.18 -8.31
N GLU A 231 -6.42 -14.33 -8.70
CA GLU A 231 -7.11 -15.24 -7.77
C GLU A 231 -6.14 -16.05 -6.89
N GLN A 232 -4.93 -16.31 -7.40
CA GLN A 232 -3.92 -17.13 -6.74
C GLN A 232 -2.50 -16.67 -7.08
N TRP A 233 -1.57 -17.00 -6.18
CA TRP A 233 -0.15 -16.81 -6.45
C TRP A 233 0.35 -17.84 -7.44
N THR A 234 1.18 -17.40 -8.38
CA THR A 234 1.92 -18.32 -9.26
C THR A 234 3.28 -18.64 -8.64
N LYS A 235 3.52 -19.91 -8.37
CA LYS A 235 4.80 -20.39 -7.87
C LYS A 235 5.85 -20.35 -8.97
N VAL A 236 6.99 -19.77 -8.67
CA VAL A 236 8.16 -19.80 -9.54
C VAL A 236 9.12 -20.88 -9.05
N GLU A 237 9.37 -21.87 -9.90
CA GLU A 237 10.26 -22.96 -9.56
C GLU A 237 11.68 -22.47 -9.33
N CYS A 238 12.22 -22.76 -8.15
CA CYS A 238 13.58 -22.42 -7.78
C CYS A 238 14.27 -23.66 -7.24
N GLY A 239 15.20 -24.22 -8.00
CA GLY A 239 15.88 -25.46 -7.62
C GLY A 239 16.68 -25.35 -6.31
N HIS A 240 17.08 -24.14 -5.90
CA HIS A 240 17.92 -23.88 -4.74
C HIS A 240 17.42 -22.72 -3.89
N ARG A 241 17.94 -22.60 -2.67
CA ARG A 241 17.64 -21.44 -1.83
C ARG A 241 18.28 -20.19 -2.44
N THR A 242 17.54 -19.09 -2.43
CA THR A 242 18.09 -17.78 -2.76
C THR A 242 19.08 -17.36 -1.68
N ARG A 243 20.21 -16.75 -2.07
CA ARG A 243 21.10 -16.07 -1.15
C ARG A 243 20.62 -14.63 -0.98
N GLY A 244 20.20 -14.29 0.24
CA GLY A 244 19.68 -12.96 0.57
C GLY A 244 18.27 -12.69 0.01
N PRO A 245 17.77 -11.45 0.21
CA PRO A 245 16.46 -11.02 -0.29
C PRO A 245 16.47 -10.82 -1.81
N VAL A 246 15.28 -10.74 -2.40
CA VAL A 246 15.11 -10.26 -3.78
C VAL A 246 15.38 -8.77 -3.90
N SER A 247 15.97 -8.36 -5.02
CA SER A 247 16.30 -6.97 -5.34
C SER A 247 15.57 -6.53 -6.60
N SER A 248 15.22 -5.24 -6.69
CA SER A 248 14.60 -4.65 -7.88
C SER A 248 15.59 -3.73 -8.57
N PHE A 249 15.69 -3.82 -9.90
CA PHE A 249 16.47 -2.90 -10.71
C PHE A 249 15.79 -2.72 -12.06
N THR A 250 15.62 -1.46 -12.49
CA THR A 250 14.96 -1.10 -13.76
C THR A 250 13.68 -1.90 -14.02
N GLY A 251 12.80 -1.96 -13.02
CA GLY A 251 11.51 -2.65 -13.15
C GLY A 251 11.52 -4.16 -13.13
N ARG A 252 12.69 -4.78 -12.98
CA ARG A 252 12.85 -6.23 -12.96
C ARG A 252 13.28 -6.68 -11.57
N VAL A 253 12.80 -7.85 -11.18
CA VAL A 253 13.14 -8.46 -9.90
C VAL A 253 14.21 -9.52 -10.12
N TYR A 254 15.26 -9.43 -9.31
CA TYR A 254 16.42 -10.31 -9.35
C TYR A 254 16.59 -11.04 -8.02
N CYS A 255 17.17 -12.23 -8.09
CA CYS A 255 17.63 -12.98 -6.92
C CYS A 255 18.94 -13.68 -7.23
N VAL A 256 19.72 -13.99 -6.19
CA VAL A 256 20.94 -14.78 -6.35
C VAL A 256 20.63 -16.22 -5.97
N VAL A 257 20.82 -17.15 -6.90
CA VAL A 257 20.65 -18.58 -6.66
C VAL A 257 22.01 -19.25 -6.79
N ARG A 258 22.48 -19.90 -5.71
CA ARG A 258 23.86 -20.39 -5.55
C ARG A 258 24.92 -19.29 -5.73
N LYS A 259 25.39 -19.05 -6.95
CA LYS A 259 26.37 -18.02 -7.32
C LYS A 259 25.97 -17.28 -8.60
N THR A 260 24.72 -17.44 -9.03
CA THR A 260 24.21 -16.90 -10.29
C THR A 260 23.12 -15.89 -9.99
N ALA A 261 23.24 -14.70 -10.58
CA ALA A 261 22.14 -13.74 -10.63
C ALA A 261 21.07 -14.26 -11.59
N MET A 262 19.85 -14.40 -11.07
CA MET A 262 18.66 -14.80 -11.80
C MET A 262 17.70 -13.62 -11.86
N VAL A 263 16.93 -13.53 -12.94
CA VAL A 263 15.84 -12.59 -13.10
C VAL A 263 14.52 -13.35 -13.07
N VAL A 264 13.52 -12.76 -12.43
CA VAL A 264 12.14 -13.24 -12.46
C VAL A 264 11.49 -12.67 -13.71
N GLU A 265 11.27 -13.51 -14.71
CA GLU A 265 10.57 -13.13 -15.93
C GLU A 265 9.07 -13.23 -15.67
N THR A 266 8.35 -12.14 -15.90
CA THR A 266 6.89 -12.07 -15.92
C THR A 266 6.45 -11.79 -17.35
N SER A 267 5.47 -12.56 -17.85
CA SER A 267 4.88 -12.40 -19.18
C SER A 267 3.37 -12.60 -19.07
N PRO A 268 2.56 -11.94 -19.90
CA PRO A 268 1.13 -12.26 -20.01
C PRO A 268 0.90 -13.64 -20.65
N ASP A 269 1.81 -14.10 -21.52
CA ASP A 269 1.61 -15.29 -22.35
C ASP A 269 2.12 -16.58 -21.69
N HIS A 270 3.00 -16.46 -20.69
CA HIS A 270 3.67 -17.59 -20.06
C HIS A 270 3.73 -17.42 -18.54
N PRO A 271 3.69 -18.54 -17.78
CA PRO A 271 3.84 -18.48 -16.34
C PRO A 271 5.22 -17.89 -15.96
N PRO A 272 5.29 -17.15 -14.85
CA PRO A 272 6.53 -16.54 -14.40
C PRO A 272 7.59 -17.60 -14.10
N ARG A 273 8.83 -17.31 -14.49
CA ARG A 273 9.95 -18.25 -14.37
C ARG A 273 11.25 -17.55 -14.00
N LEU A 274 12.21 -18.32 -13.49
CA LEU A 274 13.57 -17.84 -13.29
C LEU A 274 14.40 -18.07 -14.54
N ALA A 275 14.98 -16.98 -15.05
CA ALA A 275 15.98 -17.03 -16.11
C ALA A 275 17.33 -16.52 -15.60
N LYS A 276 18.41 -16.96 -16.24
CA LYS A 276 19.74 -16.42 -15.94
C LYS A 276 19.78 -14.95 -16.37
N ALA A 277 20.21 -14.05 -15.49
CA ALA A 277 20.34 -12.66 -15.86
C ALA A 277 21.40 -12.51 -16.97
N PRO A 278 21.12 -11.77 -18.07
CA PRO A 278 22.04 -11.64 -19.21
C PRO A 278 23.37 -10.99 -18.80
N HIS A 279 23.30 -10.07 -17.84
CA HIS A 279 24.44 -9.43 -17.18
C HIS A 279 24.15 -9.41 -15.69
N ASN A 280 25.18 -9.38 -14.84
CA ASN A 280 24.99 -9.17 -13.41
C ASN A 280 24.82 -7.66 -13.14
N PRO A 281 23.60 -7.16 -12.86
CA PRO A 281 23.37 -5.73 -12.71
C PRO A 281 23.98 -5.17 -11.41
N PHE A 282 24.47 -6.04 -10.51
CA PHE A 282 25.00 -5.65 -9.21
C PHE A 282 26.53 -5.77 -9.11
N GLY A 283 27.23 -6.07 -10.22
CA GLY A 283 28.68 -6.29 -10.23
C GLY A 283 29.10 -7.61 -9.58
N SER A 284 30.37 -8.00 -9.70
CA SER A 284 30.90 -9.20 -9.04
C SER A 284 30.74 -9.08 -7.53
N MET A 285 29.84 -9.87 -6.93
CA MET A 285 29.79 -9.98 -5.48
C MET A 285 31.04 -10.72 -5.00
N PRO A 286 31.74 -10.21 -3.97
CA PRO A 286 32.89 -10.87 -3.36
C PRO A 286 32.50 -12.23 -2.72
#